data_AF-G9KT58-F1
#
_entry.id   AF-G9KT58-F1
#
_cell.length_a   1.000
_cell.length_b   1.000
_cell.length_c   1.000
_cell.angle_alpha   90.00
_cell.angle_beta   90.00
_cell.angle_gamma   90.00
#
_symmetry.space_group_name_H-M   'P 1'
#
loop_
_entity.id
_entity.type
_entity.pdbx_description
1 polymer ?
#
loop_
_entity_poly.entity_id
_entity_poly.type
_entity_poly.pdbx_seq_one_letter_code
_entity_poly.pdbx_strand_id
1 'polypeptide(L)' 'GAPVGALVGGPKNFIEEAWRLRKALGGGMRQAGVLAAAALVGLADFEEVLQRDHQNAQRFAKGLQELASP' A
#
# COMPACT_ATOMS: atom_id res chain seq x y z
N GLY A 1 0.40 -7.87 2.64
CA GLY A 1 0.17 -6.77 1.67
C GLY A 1 -0.74 -7.23 0.56
N ALA A 2 -1.41 -6.30 -0.12
CA ALA A 2 -2.28 -6.61 -1.27
C ALA A 2 -1.44 -6.90 -2.55
N PRO A 3 -1.92 -7.75 -3.46
CA PRO A 3 -1.16 -8.09 -4.68
C PRO A 3 -1.15 -6.97 -5.72
N VAL A 4 -2.23 -6.18 -5.83
CA VAL A 4 -2.38 -5.07 -6.77
C VAL A 4 -3.29 -4.02 -6.15
N GLY A 5 -3.01 -2.74 -6.44
CA GLY A 5 -3.95 -1.64 -6.21
C GLY A 5 -3.33 -0.46 -5.46
N ALA A 6 -4.04 0.65 -5.51
CA ALA A 6 -3.80 1.85 -4.72
C ALA A 6 -5.15 2.52 -4.44
N LEU A 7 -5.20 3.34 -3.39
CA LEU A 7 -6.38 4.12 -3.02
C LEU A 7 -6.08 5.60 -3.12
N VAL A 8 -7.05 6.36 -3.61
CA VAL A 8 -7.04 7.83 -3.62
C VAL A 8 -8.22 8.28 -2.78
N GLY A 9 -7.95 9.07 -1.75
CA GLY A 9 -8.94 9.62 -0.82
C GLY A 9 -8.91 11.15 -0.79
N GLY A 10 -10.05 11.77 -0.54
CA GLY A 10 -10.16 13.23 -0.47
C GLY A 10 -11.62 13.71 -0.51
N PRO A 11 -11.85 15.03 -0.61
CA PRO A 11 -13.18 15.61 -0.72
C PRO A 11 -13.97 15.13 -1.94
N LYS A 12 -15.31 15.20 -1.88
CA LYS A 12 -16.20 14.65 -2.92
C LYS A 12 -15.91 15.17 -4.33
N ASN A 13 -15.77 16.49 -4.49
CA ASN A 13 -15.46 17.13 -5.78
C ASN A 13 -14.11 16.65 -6.37
N PHE A 14 -13.11 16.43 -5.51
CA PHE A 14 -11.82 15.87 -5.91
C PHE A 14 -11.96 14.41 -6.37
N ILE A 15 -12.72 13.58 -5.65
CA ILE A 15 -12.95 12.18 -6.02
C ILE A 15 -13.75 12.08 -7.33
N GLU A 16 -14.71 12.96 -7.58
CA GLU A 16 -15.46 13.01 -8.84
C GLU A 16 -14.53 13.27 -10.04
N GLU A 17 -13.58 14.19 -9.91
CA GLU A 17 -12.57 14.44 -10.94
C GLU A 17 -11.59 13.28 -11.11
N ALA A 18 -11.07 12.76 -9.98
CA ALA A 18 -10.20 11.59 -10.00
C ALA A 18 -10.87 10.38 -10.67
N TRP A 19 -12.19 10.22 -10.50
CA TRP A 19 -12.93 9.11 -11.11
C TRP A 19 -13.05 9.26 -12.63
N ARG A 20 -13.27 10.49 -13.13
CA ARG A 20 -13.25 10.80 -14.57
C ARG A 20 -11.88 10.48 -15.17
N LEU A 21 -10.80 10.97 -14.56
CA LEU A 21 -9.44 10.71 -15.01
C LEU A 21 -9.09 9.21 -14.97
N ARG A 22 -9.48 8.50 -13.91
CA ARG A 22 -9.30 7.04 -13.81
C ARG A 22 -9.90 6.31 -15.01
N LYS A 23 -11.06 6.76 -15.51
CA LYS A 23 -11.69 6.17 -16.69
C LYS A 23 -10.94 6.55 -17.97
N ALA A 24 -10.58 7.82 -18.14
CA ALA A 24 -9.83 8.30 -19.31
C ALA A 24 -8.47 7.59 -19.47
N LEU A 25 -7.80 7.31 -18.35
CA LEU A 25 -6.50 6.63 -18.30
C LEU A 25 -6.60 5.08 -18.36
N GLY A 26 -7.80 4.52 -18.51
CA GLY A 26 -7.99 3.07 -18.62
C GLY A 26 -8.07 2.29 -17.30
N GLY A 27 -8.04 2.95 -16.14
CA GLY A 27 -8.20 2.32 -14.81
C GLY A 27 -9.64 1.87 -14.47
N GLY A 28 -10.52 1.78 -15.47
CA GLY A 28 -11.95 1.50 -15.34
C GLY A 28 -12.32 0.02 -15.20
N MET A 29 -11.62 -0.75 -14.37
CA MET A 29 -11.83 -2.21 -14.20
C MET A 29 -13.26 -2.58 -13.78
N ARG A 30 -13.73 -3.78 -14.18
CA ARG A 30 -15.08 -4.29 -13.87
C ARG A 30 -15.07 -5.15 -12.60
N GLN A 31 -14.50 -6.36 -12.65
CA GLN A 31 -14.47 -7.30 -11.52
C GLN A 31 -13.34 -7.01 -10.51
N ALA A 32 -13.10 -5.73 -10.19
CA ALA A 32 -12.01 -5.32 -9.28
C ALA A 32 -12.26 -5.73 -7.81
N GLY A 33 -13.46 -6.23 -7.47
CA GLY A 33 -13.82 -6.64 -6.11
C GLY A 33 -12.90 -7.72 -5.52
N VAL A 34 -12.39 -8.65 -6.34
CA VAL A 34 -11.44 -9.68 -5.88
C VAL A 34 -10.12 -9.04 -5.40
N LEU A 35 -9.61 -8.06 -6.13
CA LEU A 35 -8.40 -7.32 -5.75
C LEU A 35 -8.66 -6.44 -4.51
N ALA A 36 -9.82 -5.79 -4.46
CA ALA A 36 -10.22 -4.98 -3.30
C ALA A 36 -10.35 -5.82 -2.03
N ALA A 37 -10.89 -7.04 -2.11
CA ALA A 37 -10.97 -7.96 -0.97
C ALA A 37 -9.59 -8.34 -0.44
N ALA A 38 -8.63 -8.63 -1.32
CA ALA A 38 -7.25 -8.90 -0.91
C ALA A 38 -6.60 -7.70 -0.22
N ALA A 39 -6.94 -6.47 -0.64
CA ALA A 39 -6.49 -5.26 0.04
C ALA A 39 -7.09 -5.11 1.44
N LEU A 40 -8.38 -5.42 1.62
CA LEU A 40 -9.03 -5.40 2.93
C LEU A 40 -8.40 -6.43 3.90
N VAL A 41 -8.08 -7.64 3.42
CA VAL A 41 -7.33 -8.62 4.21
C VAL A 41 -5.96 -8.07 4.60
N GLY A 42 -5.24 -7.46 3.65
CA GLY A 42 -3.94 -6.84 3.91
C GLY A 42 -3.98 -5.67 4.91
N LEU A 43 -5.12 -5.00 5.02
CA LEU A 43 -5.35 -3.90 5.97
C LEU A 43 -5.84 -4.37 7.35
N ALA A 44 -6.26 -5.63 7.52
CA ALA A 44 -6.72 -6.13 8.82
C ALA A 44 -5.57 -6.18 9.84
N ASP A 45 -4.40 -6.64 9.40
CA ASP A 45 -3.24 -6.91 10.28
C ASP A 45 -2.03 -6.01 9.98
N PHE A 46 -2.22 -4.90 9.25
CA PHE A 46 -1.11 -4.10 8.71
C PHE A 46 -0.22 -3.48 9.79
N GLU A 47 -0.78 -3.12 10.94
CA GLU A 47 -0.07 -2.42 12.00
C GLU A 47 1.04 -3.30 12.60
N GLU A 48 0.72 -4.55 12.96
CA GLU A 48 1.70 -5.51 13.49
C GLU A 48 2.80 -5.80 12.47
N VAL A 49 2.42 -5.98 11.20
CA VAL A 49 3.37 -6.24 10.11
C VAL A 49 4.34 -5.07 9.94
N LEU A 50 3.84 -3.83 9.89
CA LEU A 50 4.69 -2.65 9.73
C LEU A 50 5.60 -2.42 10.93
N GLN A 51 5.13 -2.66 12.15
CA GLN A 51 5.96 -2.59 13.34
C GLN A 51 7.13 -3.59 13.27
N ARG A 52 6.83 -4.84 12.88
CA ARG A 52 7.87 -5.87 12.69
C ARG A 52 8.86 -5.49 11.60
N ASP A 53 8.37 -4.96 10.48
CA ASP A 53 9.23 -4.55 9.37
C ASP A 53 10.17 -3.39 9.78
N HIS A 54 9.67 -2.41 10.54
CA HIS A 54 10.50 -1.36 11.12
C HIS A 54 11.57 -1.92 12.08
N GLN A 55 11.21 -2.85 12.97
CA GLN A 55 12.15 -3.49 13.90
C GLN A 55 13.24 -4.26 13.15
N ASN A 56 12.87 -5.01 12.12
CA ASN A 56 13.80 -5.75 11.28
C ASN A 56 14.76 -4.80 10.54
N ALA A 57 14.25 -3.71 9.98
CA ALA A 57 15.07 -2.70 9.31
C ALA A 57 16.08 -2.04 10.28
N GLN A 58 15.65 -1.69 11.49
CA GLN A 58 16.54 -1.14 12.53
C GLN A 58 17.62 -2.13 12.94
N ARG A 59 17.25 -3.40 13.16
CA ARG A 59 18.20 -4.46 13.50
C ARG A 59 19.22 -4.68 12.39
N PHE A 60 18.78 -4.69 11.14
CA PHE A 60 19.65 -4.81 9.98
C PHE A 60 20.65 -3.64 9.91
N ALA A 61 20.16 -2.40 10.03
CA ALA A 61 21.02 -1.22 10.01
C ALA A 61 22.05 -1.23 11.15
N LYS A 62 21.64 -1.62 12.37
CA LYS A 62 22.56 -1.76 13.52
C LYS A 62 23.65 -2.80 13.24
N GLY A 63 23.27 -3.96 12.70
CA GLY A 63 24.22 -5.01 12.34
C GLY A 63 25.25 -4.54 11.30
N LEU A 64 24.83 -3.78 10.29
CA LEU A 64 25.76 -3.21 9.31
C LEU A 64 26.77 -2.24 9.94
N GLN A 65 26.33 -1.40 10.87
CA GLN A 65 27.20 -0.48 11.60
C GLN A 65 28.22 -1.22 12.48
N GLU A 66 27.77 -2.26 13.19
CA GLU A 66 28.63 -3.09 14.05
C GLU A 66 29.69 -3.86 13.26
N LEU A 67 29.37 -4.27 12.03
CA LEU A 67 30.31 -4.96 11.14
C LEU A 67 31.36 -4.03 10.53
N ALA A 68 31.29 -2.70 10.78
CA ALA A 68 32.11 -1.69 10.10
C ALA A 68 32.16 -1.91 8.57
N SER A 69 31.03 -2.39 8.00
CA SER A 69 30.88 -2.46 6.55
C SER A 69 31.02 -1.02 6.02
N PRO A 70 31.91 -0.76 5.06
CA PRO A 70 32.17 0.59 4.57
C PRO A 70 30.91 1.29 4.05
#